data_AF-A0AAV3ZI58-F1
#
_entry.id   AF-A0AAV3ZI58-F1
#
_cell.length_a   1.000
_cell.length_b   1.000
_cell.length_c   1.000
_cell.angle_alpha   90.00
_cell.angle_beta   90.00
_cell.angle_gamma   90.00
#
_symmetry.space_group_name_H-M   'P 1'
#
loop_
_entity.id
_entity.type
_entity.pdbx_description
1 polymer ?
#
loop_
_entity_poly.entity_id
_entity_poly.type
_entity_poly.pdbx_seq_one_letter_code
_entity_poly.pdbx_strand_id
1 'polypeptide(L)'
;MLIPKLLLPVLVYEISTSTVESIEGKISRFTRKWLGVPPGLTDVAMICRKAKLRLPLKSIVEDYKYGKATLMTMFEDSEDPAVRSIQP
;
A
#
# COMPACT_ATOMS: atom_id res chain seq x y z
N MET A 1 11.52 -8.50 -1.88
CA MET A 1 11.67 -7.05 -2.20
C MET A 1 10.96 -6.71 -3.52
N LEU A 2 9.63 -6.80 -3.58
CA LEU A 2 8.87 -6.52 -4.83
C LEU A 2 8.16 -5.15 -4.85
N ILE A 3 8.07 -4.51 -3.68
CA ILE A 3 7.17 -3.36 -3.45
C ILE A 3 7.72 -2.00 -3.91
N PRO A 4 9.04 -1.70 -3.83
CA PRO A 4 9.53 -0.38 -4.25
C PRO A 4 9.23 -0.05 -5.72
N LYS A 5 9.23 -1.08 -6.58
CA LYS A 5 8.98 -0.95 -8.02
C LYS A 5 7.51 -0.69 -8.34
N LEU A 6 6.59 -1.13 -7.48
CA LEU A 6 5.15 -0.91 -7.62
C LEU A 6 4.69 0.42 -7.01
N LEU A 7 5.49 1.02 -6.12
CA LEU A 7 5.14 2.27 -5.47
C LEU A 7 5.07 3.44 -6.45
N LEU A 8 6.07 3.57 -7.33
CA LEU A 8 6.14 4.69 -8.28
C LEU A 8 4.97 4.72 -9.28
N PRO A 9 4.61 3.61 -9.95
CA PRO A 9 3.44 3.60 -10.84
C PRO A 9 2.14 3.95 -10.09
N VAL A 10 1.95 3.39 -8.89
CA VAL A 10 0.72 3.60 -8.11
C VAL A 10 0.61 5.04 -7.60
N LEU A 11 1.74 5.72 -7.39
CA LEU A 11 1.77 7.13 -7.02
C LEU A 11 1.41 8.06 -8.19
N VAL A 12 1.97 7.77 -9.37
CA VAL A 12 1.79 8.55 -10.60
C VAL A 12 0.37 8.44 -11.16
N TYR A 13 -0.28 7.28 -11.00
CA TYR A 13 -1.67 7.10 -11.44
C TYR A 13 -2.68 7.47 -10.34
N GLU A 14 -3.81 8.04 -10.74
CA GLU A 14 -4.98 8.22 -9.88
C GLU A 14 -5.72 6.90 -9.69
N ILE A 15 -5.12 5.99 -8.92
CA ILE A 15 -5.74 4.71 -8.58
C ILE A 15 -6.60 4.90 -7.34
N SER A 16 -7.84 4.39 -7.37
CA SER A 16 -8.69 4.42 -6.17
C SER A 16 -8.08 3.56 -5.04
N THR A 17 -8.23 4.00 -3.80
CA THR A 17 -7.84 3.21 -2.60
C THR A 17 -8.48 1.81 -2.61
N SER A 18 -9.74 1.72 -3.05
CA SER A 18 -10.48 0.45 -3.18
C SER A 18 -9.82 -0.57 -4.12
N THR A 19 -9.14 -0.10 -5.17
CA THR A 19 -8.42 -0.98 -6.10
C THR A 19 -7.19 -1.57 -5.42
N VAL A 20 -6.46 -0.75 -4.66
CA VAL A 20 -5.27 -1.18 -3.92
C VAL A 20 -5.64 -2.19 -2.83
N GLU A 21 -6.73 -1.94 -2.10
CA GLU A 21 -7.28 -2.88 -1.10
C GLU A 21 -7.69 -4.22 -1.73
N SER A 22 -8.30 -4.19 -2.92
CA SER A 22 -8.66 -5.40 -3.66
C SER A 22 -7.44 -6.22 -4.10
N ILE A 23 -6.35 -5.56 -4.47
CA ILE A 23 -5.08 -6.22 -4.83
C ILE A 23 -4.47 -6.89 -3.60
N GLU A 24 -4.40 -6.17 -2.48
CA GLU A 24 -3.88 -6.71 -1.22
C GLU A 24 -4.72 -7.89 -0.73
N GLY A 25 -6.05 -7.82 -0.81
CA GLY A 25 -6.95 -8.93 -0.48
C GLY A 25 -6.72 -10.16 -1.35
N LYS A 26 -6.47 -9.99 -2.65
CA LYS A 26 -6.11 -11.11 -3.54
C LYS A 26 -4.78 -11.74 -3.13
N ILE A 27 -3.75 -10.92 -2.91
CA ILE A 27 -2.43 -11.40 -2.47
C ILE A 27 -2.57 -12.17 -1.16
N SER A 28 -3.29 -11.62 -0.19
CA SER A 28 -3.52 -12.30 1.08
C SER A 28 -4.22 -13.65 0.90
N ARG A 29 -5.29 -13.69 0.09
CA ARG A 29 -6.00 -14.95 -0.21
C ARG A 29 -5.10 -16.00 -0.83
N PHE A 30 -4.27 -15.63 -1.81
CA PHE A 30 -3.33 -16.55 -2.44
C PHE A 30 -2.24 -17.01 -1.46
N THR A 31 -1.69 -16.10 -0.66
CA THR A 31 -0.67 -16.42 0.32
C THR A 31 -1.21 -17.31 1.45
N ARG A 32 -2.44 -17.09 1.92
CA ARG A 32 -3.10 -17.97 2.90
C ARG A 32 -3.29 -19.38 2.36
N LYS A 33 -3.76 -19.51 1.12
CA LYS A 33 -3.88 -20.81 0.44
C LYS A 33 -2.53 -21.50 0.29
N TRP A 34 -1.50 -20.74 -0.06
CA TRP A 34 -0.15 -21.26 -0.28
C TRP A 34 0.52 -21.71 1.04
N LEU A 35 0.31 -20.96 2.13
CA LEU A 35 0.84 -21.27 3.46
C LEU A 35 -0.02 -22.26 4.27
N GLY A 36 -1.17 -22.69 3.75
CA GLY A 36 -2.10 -23.56 4.48
C GLY A 36 -2.70 -22.93 5.75
N VAL A 37 -2.80 -21.60 5.78
CA VAL A 37 -3.24 -20.84 6.96
C VAL A 37 -4.76 -20.95 7.12
N PRO A 38 -5.28 -21.12 8.35
CA PRO A 38 -6.73 -21.19 8.59
C PRO A 38 -7.45 -19.90 8.18
N PRO A 39 -8.71 -19.99 7.72
CA PRO A 39 -9.47 -18.82 7.27
C PRO A 39 -9.74 -17.78 8.37
N GLY A 40 -9.64 -18.18 9.65
CA GLY A 40 -9.78 -17.29 10.81
C GLY A 40 -8.57 -16.41 11.10
N LEU A 41 -7.44 -16.56 10.40
CA LEU A 41 -6.33 -15.61 10.53
C LEU A 41 -6.75 -14.26 9.93
N THR A 42 -6.44 -13.16 10.62
CA THR A 42 -6.68 -11.82 10.09
C THR A 42 -5.57 -11.40 9.13
N ASP A 43 -5.90 -10.54 8.14
CA ASP A 43 -4.90 -10.00 7.20
C ASP A 43 -3.81 -9.23 7.94
N VAL A 44 -4.21 -8.51 9.00
CA VAL A 44 -3.31 -7.79 9.89
C VAL A 44 -2.30 -8.72 10.55
N ALA A 45 -2.71 -9.90 11.01
CA ALA A 45 -1.77 -10.86 11.62
C ALA A 45 -0.76 -11.42 10.61
N MET A 46 -1.06 -11.35 9.32
CA MET A 46 -0.19 -11.83 8.25
C MET A 46 0.84 -10.77 7.83
N ILE A 47 0.48 -9.49 7.93
CA ILE A 47 1.33 -8.35 7.53
C ILE A 47 2.11 -7.78 8.74
N CYS A 48 1.57 -7.89 9.94
CA CYS A 48 2.15 -7.31 11.14
C CYS A 48 3.47 -7.98 11.52
N ARG A 49 4.56 -7.19 11.56
CA ARG A 49 5.89 -7.68 11.97
C ARG A 49 5.99 -8.08 13.45
N LYS A 50 5.03 -7.65 14.28
CA LYS A 50 4.95 -7.98 15.71
C LYS A 50 4.08 -9.21 16.00
N ALA A 51 3.40 -9.76 14.99
CA ALA A 51 2.65 -10.99 15.16
C ALA A 51 3.61 -12.17 15.43
N LYS A 52 3.08 -13.23 16.06
CA LYS A 52 3.82 -14.51 16.20
C LYS A 52 4.23 -15.06 14.83
N LEU A 53 3.37 -14.86 13.82
CA LEU A 53 3.62 -15.21 12.44
C LEU A 53 4.36 -14.05 11.75
N ARG A 54 5.69 -14.06 11.84
CA ARG A 54 6.53 -13.05 11.18
C ARG A 54 6.72 -13.41 9.71
N LEU A 55 5.77 -13.01 8.86
CA LEU A 55 5.90 -13.20 7.42
C LEU A 55 6.63 -12.00 6.79
N PRO A 56 7.44 -12.21 5.74
CA PRO A 56 8.09 -11.13 5.00
C PRO A 56 7.12 -10.41 4.04
N LEU A 57 5.89 -10.19 4.50
CA LEU A 57 4.84 -9.46 3.79
C LEU A 57 4.83 -8.02 4.31
N LYS A 58 4.57 -7.06 3.41
CA LYS A 58 4.28 -5.68 3.80
C LYS A 58 2.93 -5.30 3.23
N SER A 59 2.26 -4.35 3.88
CA SER A 59 0.99 -3.86 3.36
C SER A 59 1.24 -2.97 2.16
N ILE A 60 0.57 -3.28 1.05
CA ILE A 60 0.59 -2.42 -0.14
C ILE A 60 -0.26 -1.17 0.12
N VAL A 61 -1.35 -1.29 0.87
CA VAL A 61 -2.22 -0.16 1.23
C VAL A 61 -1.50 0.82 2.15
N GLU A 62 -0.72 0.34 3.13
CA GLU A 62 0.10 1.24 3.96
C GLU A 62 1.13 2.00 3.12
N ASP A 63 1.90 1.29 2.29
CA ASP A 63 2.89 1.91 1.41
C ASP A 63 2.23 2.90 0.43
N TYR A 64 1.04 2.58 -0.08
CA TYR A 64 0.25 3.48 -0.94
C TYR A 64 -0.16 4.77 -0.24
N LYS A 65 -0.76 4.65 0.96
CA LYS A 65 -1.20 5.80 1.76
C LYS A 65 -0.02 6.67 2.17
N TYR A 66 1.08 6.04 2.60
CA TYR A 66 2.32 6.72 2.91
C TYR A 66 2.84 7.52 1.72
N GLY A 67 2.89 6.91 0.54
CA GLY A 67 3.34 7.58 -0.67
C GLY A 67 2.44 8.77 -1.07
N LYS A 68 1.11 8.61 -1.05
CA LYS A 68 0.18 9.70 -1.37
C LYS A 68 0.29 10.86 -0.38
N ALA A 69 0.37 10.56 0.91
CA ALA A 69 0.60 11.58 1.94
C ALA A 69 1.94 12.31 1.74
N THR A 70 3.01 11.56 1.46
CA THR A 70 4.34 12.14 1.18
C THR A 70 4.29 13.07 -0.04
N LEU A 71 3.60 12.67 -1.11
CA LEU A 71 3.42 13.53 -2.28
C LEU A 71 2.61 14.78 -1.98
N MET A 72 1.52 14.67 -1.22
CA MET A 72 0.71 15.82 -0.81
C MET A 72 1.55 16.83 -0.03
N THR A 73 2.32 16.38 0.97
CA THR A 73 3.24 17.25 1.71
C THR A 73 4.30 17.87 0.81
N MET A 74 4.88 17.12 -0.13
CA MET A 74 5.84 17.67 -1.09
C MET A 74 5.22 18.73 -2.01
N PHE A 75 3.95 18.59 -2.38
CA PHE A 75 3.25 19.58 -3.20
C PHE A 75 2.85 20.82 -2.40
N GLU A 76 2.53 20.68 -1.11
CA GLU A 76 2.26 21.80 -0.21
C GLU A 76 3.48 22.74 -0.08
N ASP A 77 4.67 22.16 0.05
CA ASP A 77 5.93 22.91 0.17
C ASP A 77 6.48 23.43 -1.18
N SER A 78 5.78 23.20 -2.30
CA SER A 78 6.26 23.56 -3.63
C SER A 78 6.02 25.04 -3.97
N GLU A 79 7.08 25.74 -4.38
CA GLU A 79 7.01 27.12 -4.90
C GLU A 79 6.52 27.20 -6.36
N ASP A 80 6.34 26.05 -7.03
CA ASP A 80 5.94 26.01 -8.44
C ASP A 80 4.47 26.49 -8.63
N PRO A 81 4.25 27.58 -9.40
CA PRO A 81 2.91 28.12 -9.62
C PRO A 81 1.96 27.15 -10.34
N ALA A 82 2.45 26.22 -11.17
CA ALA A 82 1.60 25.23 -11.84
C ALA A 82 1.07 24.19 -10.84
N VAL A 83 1.89 23.75 -9.90
CA VAL A 83 1.49 22.81 -8.83
C VAL A 83 0.50 23.47 -7.88
N ARG A 84 0.72 24.75 -7.53
CA ARG A 84 -0.16 25.51 -6.64
C ARG A 84 -1.58 25.72 -7.19
N SER A 85 -1.73 25.76 -8.52
CA SER A 85 -3.05 25.87 -9.18
C SER A 85 -3.87 24.58 -9.21
N ILE A 86 -3.22 23.43 -8.97
CA ILE A 86 -3.82 22.08 -9.03
C ILE A 86 -4.12 21.55 -7.62
N GLN A 87 -3.63 22.24 -6.57
CA GLN A 87 -4.00 21.94 -5.18
C GLN A 87 -5.53 22.09 -5.00
N PRO A 88 -6.20 21.14 -4.33
CA PRO A 88 -7.65 21.16 -4.11
C PRO A 88 -8.10 22.24 -3.12
#